data_AF-A0A419I629-F1
#
_entry.id   AF-A0A419I629-F1
#
_cell.length_a   1.000
_cell.length_b   1.000
_cell.length_c   1.000
_cell.angle_alpha   90.00
_cell.angle_beta   90.00
_cell.angle_gamma   90.00
#
_symmetry.space_group_name_H-M   'P 1'
#
loop_
_entity.id
_entity.type
_entity.pdbx_description
1 polymer ?
#
loop_
_entity_poly.entity_id
_entity_poly.type
_entity_poly.pdbx_seq_one_letter_code
_entity_poly.pdbx_strand_id
1 'polypeptide(L)'
;MANTAMQTAKLEKWTDVENSAKWPTLLVGNGASINLWISFAYPSLYERANLSTVAKAVFADLDVTNFEMVLEAIHHAHVVAEALDNSTEAIDAQYEQVRDALFGAVHSAHIDWPRFTEGRFDKIASVIQDHMAVYTTNYDLCMYWAHIDSAARITRRRIIDFFWNQPGLTFDPENVEVGSRTAMYHLHGAIHL
;
A
#
# COMPACT_ATOMS: atom_id res chain seq x y z
N MET A 1 -33.27 28.69 -2.77
CA MET A 1 -32.82 27.31 -3.03
C MET A 1 -31.70 27.39 -4.05
N ALA A 2 -30.45 27.26 -3.61
CA ALA A 2 -29.28 27.29 -4.49
C ALA A 2 -29.07 25.88 -5.05
N ASN A 3 -29.08 25.79 -6.38
CA ASN A 3 -28.89 24.56 -7.14
C ASN A 3 -27.39 24.27 -7.20
N THR A 4 -26.87 23.47 -6.27
CA THR A 4 -25.48 23.02 -6.31
C THR A 4 -25.35 21.99 -7.43
N ALA A 5 -24.91 22.44 -8.60
CA ALA A 5 -24.54 21.55 -9.67
C ALA A 5 -23.45 20.60 -9.14
N MET A 6 -23.75 19.29 -9.09
CA MET A 6 -22.73 18.27 -8.90
C MET A 6 -21.70 18.46 -10.02
N GLN A 7 -20.53 18.97 -9.67
CA GLN A 7 -19.39 18.95 -10.56
C GLN A 7 -18.99 17.49 -10.71
N THR A 8 -19.46 16.83 -11.78
CA THR A 8 -18.96 15.50 -12.14
C THR A 8 -17.54 15.68 -12.64
N ALA A 9 -16.58 15.68 -11.71
CA ALA A 9 -15.17 15.65 -12.04
C ALA A 9 -14.93 14.35 -12.83
N LYS A 10 -14.66 14.48 -14.13
CA LYS A 10 -14.30 13.36 -14.98
C LYS A 10 -12.80 13.11 -14.79
N LEU A 11 -12.44 11.92 -14.34
CA LEU A 11 -11.04 11.51 -14.27
C LEU A 11 -10.53 11.24 -15.71
N GLU A 12 -9.51 11.96 -16.14
CA GLU A 12 -8.86 11.75 -17.44
C GLU A 12 -8.03 10.46 -17.42
N LYS A 13 -7.86 9.82 -18.58
CA LYS A 13 -7.00 8.64 -18.67
C LYS A 13 -5.55 9.10 -18.62
N TRP A 14 -4.69 8.29 -18.00
CA TRP A 14 -3.25 8.58 -17.94
C TRP A 14 -2.63 8.87 -19.31
N THR A 15 -2.99 8.11 -20.34
CA THR A 15 -2.51 8.29 -21.72
C THR A 15 -2.84 9.67 -22.32
N ASP A 16 -3.85 10.34 -21.77
CA ASP A 16 -4.29 11.65 -22.27
C ASP A 16 -3.48 12.79 -21.63
N VAL A 17 -2.87 12.55 -20.45
CA VAL A 17 -2.19 13.56 -19.62
C VAL A 17 -0.71 13.30 -19.40
N GLU A 18 -0.19 12.12 -19.74
CA GLU A 18 1.21 11.75 -19.48
C GLU A 18 2.23 12.72 -20.10
N ASN A 19 1.86 13.36 -21.21
CA ASN A 19 2.69 14.34 -21.93
C ASN A 19 2.31 15.81 -21.65
N SER A 20 1.29 16.08 -20.82
CA SER A 20 0.82 17.45 -20.56
C SER A 20 1.72 18.24 -19.60
N ALA A 21 2.50 17.52 -18.78
CA ALA A 21 3.42 18.08 -17.80
C ALA A 21 4.56 17.08 -17.53
N LYS A 22 5.55 17.53 -16.75
CA LYS A 22 6.49 16.60 -16.12
C LYS A 22 5.86 16.05 -14.86
N TRP A 23 5.96 14.73 -14.68
CA TRP A 23 5.46 14.02 -13.51
C TRP A 23 6.66 13.45 -12.73
N PRO A 24 7.38 14.27 -11.93
CA PRO A 24 8.56 13.79 -11.22
C PRO A 24 8.20 12.87 -10.03
N THR A 25 6.93 12.82 -9.64
CA THR A 25 6.46 12.08 -8.48
C THR A 25 5.30 11.17 -8.86
N LEU A 26 5.36 9.92 -8.43
CA LEU A 26 4.30 8.92 -8.58
C LEU A 26 3.78 8.51 -7.20
N LEU A 27 2.45 8.46 -7.04
CA LEU A 27 1.81 7.82 -5.89
C LEU A 27 1.10 6.56 -6.39
N VAL A 28 1.44 5.41 -5.82
CA VAL A 28 0.87 4.11 -6.15
C VAL A 28 0.04 3.64 -4.96
N GLY A 29 -1.26 3.45 -5.20
CA GLY A 29 -2.20 2.89 -4.24
C GLY A 29 -2.61 1.46 -4.59
N ASN A 30 -3.34 0.81 -3.67
CA ASN A 30 -3.66 -0.62 -3.72
C ASN A 30 -4.37 -1.06 -5.02
N GLY A 31 -4.97 -0.13 -5.75
CA GLY A 31 -5.51 -0.37 -7.09
C GLY A 31 -4.49 -0.98 -8.06
N ALA A 32 -3.20 -0.65 -7.94
CA ALA A 32 -2.14 -1.28 -8.73
C ALA A 32 -1.96 -2.77 -8.36
N SER A 33 -1.95 -3.09 -7.06
CA SER A 33 -1.91 -4.49 -6.58
C SER A 33 -3.13 -5.28 -7.09
N ILE A 34 -4.32 -4.70 -6.97
CA ILE A 34 -5.58 -5.31 -7.44
C ILE A 34 -5.54 -5.56 -8.95
N ASN A 35 -5.01 -4.61 -9.72
CA ASN A 35 -4.89 -4.74 -11.17
C ASN A 35 -3.97 -5.90 -11.58
N LEU A 36 -2.91 -6.13 -10.81
CA LEU A 36 -1.95 -7.21 -11.05
C LEU A 36 -2.44 -8.56 -10.51
N TRP A 37 -3.08 -8.55 -9.34
CA TRP A 37 -3.48 -9.73 -8.60
C TRP A 37 -4.72 -9.46 -7.73
N ILE A 38 -5.86 -10.03 -8.13
CA ILE A 38 -7.16 -9.79 -7.49
C ILE A 38 -7.20 -10.20 -6.01
N SER A 39 -6.29 -11.07 -5.53
CA SER A 39 -6.27 -11.46 -4.10
C SER A 39 -5.92 -10.30 -3.16
N PHE A 40 -5.40 -9.18 -3.68
CA PHE A 40 -5.21 -7.93 -2.92
C PHE A 40 -6.46 -7.03 -2.88
N ALA A 41 -7.57 -7.45 -3.50
CA ALA A 41 -8.84 -6.76 -3.33
C ALA A 41 -9.32 -6.89 -1.89
N TYR A 42 -9.95 -5.83 -1.37
CA TYR A 42 -10.39 -5.79 0.03
C TYR A 42 -11.26 -6.98 0.45
N PRO A 43 -12.25 -7.44 -0.35
CA PRO A 43 -13.02 -8.63 0.01
C PRO A 43 -12.15 -9.89 0.07
N SER A 44 -11.15 -10.02 -0.80
CA SER A 44 -10.24 -11.18 -0.80
C SER A 44 -9.33 -11.20 0.43
N LEU A 45 -8.84 -10.03 0.87
CA LEU A 45 -8.06 -9.92 2.10
C LEU A 45 -8.93 -10.19 3.33
N TYR A 46 -10.16 -9.68 3.35
CA TYR A 46 -11.12 -9.93 4.42
C TYR A 46 -11.39 -11.43 4.61
N GLU A 47 -11.66 -12.17 3.53
CA GLU A 47 -11.91 -13.61 3.58
C GLU A 47 -10.68 -14.42 4.03
N ARG A 48 -9.46 -13.92 3.79
CA ARG A 48 -8.21 -14.56 4.21
C ARG A 48 -7.82 -14.26 5.65
N ALA A 49 -8.31 -13.14 6.19
CA ALA A 49 -7.90 -12.66 7.49
C ALA A 49 -8.47 -13.51 8.63
N ASN A 50 -7.63 -13.85 9.60
CA ASN A 50 -8.06 -14.52 10.81
C ASN A 50 -8.68 -13.52 11.80
N LEU A 51 -9.87 -13.02 11.49
CA LEU A 51 -10.59 -12.03 12.28
C LEU A 51 -11.34 -12.64 13.45
N SER A 52 -11.30 -11.97 14.60
CA SER A 52 -12.11 -12.32 15.77
C SER A 52 -13.61 -12.12 15.50
N THR A 53 -14.47 -12.71 16.31
CA THR A 53 -15.93 -12.50 16.21
C THR A 53 -16.30 -11.03 16.37
N VAL A 54 -15.61 -10.30 17.26
CA VAL A 54 -15.85 -8.87 17.48
C VAL A 54 -15.43 -8.08 16.26
N ALA A 55 -14.24 -8.33 15.71
CA ALA A 55 -13.79 -7.66 14.50
C ALA A 55 -14.77 -7.89 13.33
N LYS A 56 -15.19 -9.12 13.09
CA LYS A 56 -16.19 -9.45 12.04
C LYS A 56 -17.51 -8.69 12.23
N ALA A 57 -17.95 -8.49 13.46
CA ALA A 57 -19.13 -7.68 13.75
C ALA A 57 -18.91 -6.21 13.36
N VAL A 58 -17.75 -5.62 13.67
CA VAL A 58 -17.43 -4.24 13.27
C VAL A 58 -17.40 -4.07 11.75
N PHE A 59 -16.79 -5.01 11.01
CA PHE A 59 -16.81 -4.99 9.54
C PHE A 59 -18.25 -5.02 9.00
N ALA A 60 -19.10 -5.87 9.58
CA ALA A 60 -20.49 -6.00 9.18
C ALA A 60 -21.32 -4.74 9.51
N ASP A 61 -21.15 -4.17 10.70
CA ASP A 61 -21.88 -2.97 11.15
C ASP A 61 -21.50 -1.73 10.32
N LEU A 62 -20.25 -1.65 9.85
CA LEU A 62 -19.78 -0.58 8.98
C LEU A 62 -20.10 -0.82 7.49
N ASP A 63 -20.55 -2.02 7.11
CA ASP A 63 -20.79 -2.47 5.73
C ASP A 63 -19.56 -2.28 4.80
N VAL A 64 -18.39 -2.73 5.29
CA VAL A 64 -17.13 -2.61 4.57
C VAL A 64 -16.30 -3.88 4.64
N THR A 65 -15.35 -4.03 3.71
CA THR A 65 -14.28 -5.05 3.77
C THR A 65 -12.88 -4.43 3.81
N ASN A 66 -12.79 -3.11 3.79
CA ASN A 66 -11.53 -2.37 3.81
C ASN A 66 -11.07 -2.23 5.27
N PHE A 67 -9.84 -2.69 5.55
CA PHE A 67 -9.29 -2.73 6.90
C PHE A 67 -8.96 -1.35 7.43
N GLU A 68 -8.52 -0.44 6.57
CA GLU A 68 -8.18 0.92 6.93
C GLU A 68 -9.41 1.68 7.47
N MET A 69 -10.58 1.49 6.86
CA MET A 69 -11.84 2.07 7.37
C MET A 69 -12.22 1.52 8.75
N VAL A 70 -11.97 0.23 9.00
CA VAL A 70 -12.24 -0.39 10.31
C VAL A 70 -11.23 0.06 11.36
N LEU A 71 -9.94 0.08 11.03
CA LEU A 71 -8.87 0.56 11.91
C LEU A 71 -9.07 2.04 12.27
N GLU A 72 -9.47 2.86 11.30
CA GLU A 72 -9.83 4.27 11.52
C GLU A 72 -11.03 4.41 12.45
N ALA A 73 -12.08 3.61 12.25
CA ALA A 73 -13.25 3.61 13.13
C ALA A 73 -12.90 3.22 14.57
N ILE A 74 -12.07 2.19 14.76
CA ILE A 74 -11.59 1.76 16.08
C ILE A 74 -10.72 2.86 16.71
N HIS A 75 -9.86 3.52 15.93
CA HIS A 75 -9.05 4.63 16.42
C HIS A 75 -9.92 5.81 16.90
N HIS A 76 -10.95 6.19 16.14
CA HIS A 76 -11.89 7.23 16.58
C HIS A 76 -12.68 6.81 17.83
N ALA A 77 -13.05 5.53 17.95
CA ALA A 77 -13.67 5.01 19.16
C ALA A 77 -12.75 5.11 20.38
N HIS A 78 -11.45 4.83 20.22
CA HIS A 78 -10.44 5.04 21.26
C HIS A 78 -10.39 6.50 21.71
N VAL A 79 -10.24 7.44 20.77
CA VAL A 79 -10.15 8.88 21.07
C VAL A 79 -11.38 9.36 21.84
N VAL A 80 -12.58 8.90 21.47
CA VAL A 80 -13.82 9.27 22.16
C VAL A 80 -13.90 8.63 23.55
N ALA A 81 -13.54 7.36 23.70
CA ALA A 81 -13.55 6.67 24.99
C ALA A 81 -12.57 7.31 25.98
N GLU A 82 -11.36 7.63 25.54
CA GLU A 82 -10.35 8.32 26.34
C GLU A 82 -10.85 9.71 26.79
N ALA A 83 -11.44 10.50 25.88
CA ALA A 83 -12.00 11.81 26.21
C ALA A 83 -13.19 11.76 27.21
N LEU A 84 -13.81 10.60 27.38
CA LEU A 84 -14.89 10.35 28.34
C LEU A 84 -14.39 9.70 29.64
N ASP A 85 -13.08 9.60 29.85
CA ASP A 85 -12.44 8.91 30.96
C ASP A 85 -12.85 7.42 31.08
N ASN A 86 -13.20 6.78 29.96
CA ASN A 86 -13.49 5.35 29.90
C ASN A 86 -12.23 4.53 29.62
N SER A 87 -12.23 3.25 30.04
CA SER A 87 -11.15 2.32 29.69
C SER A 87 -11.09 2.04 28.18
N THR A 88 -9.88 2.12 27.60
CA THR A 88 -9.62 1.85 26.18
C THR A 88 -9.02 0.47 25.91
N GLU A 89 -8.69 -0.30 26.95
CA GLU A 89 -7.93 -1.56 26.83
C GLU A 89 -8.55 -2.54 25.82
N ALA A 90 -9.88 -2.69 25.85
CA ALA A 90 -10.59 -3.56 24.92
C ALA A 90 -10.60 -3.01 23.47
N ILE A 91 -10.63 -1.68 23.30
CA ILE A 91 -10.60 -1.01 22.00
C ILE A 91 -9.22 -1.19 21.37
N ASP A 92 -8.17 -0.99 22.16
CA ASP A 92 -6.77 -1.12 21.74
C ASP A 92 -6.47 -2.56 21.34
N ALA A 93 -6.92 -3.54 22.14
CA ALA A 93 -6.80 -4.95 21.80
C ALA A 93 -7.53 -5.31 20.48
N GLN A 94 -8.68 -4.69 20.18
CA GLN A 94 -9.35 -4.90 18.89
C GLN A 94 -8.57 -4.28 17.73
N TYR A 95 -7.99 -3.08 17.93
CA TYR A 95 -7.15 -2.45 16.91
C TYR A 95 -5.96 -3.36 16.54
N GLU A 96 -5.25 -3.87 17.54
CA GLU A 96 -4.12 -4.78 17.34
C GLU A 96 -4.55 -6.08 16.65
N GLN A 97 -5.68 -6.67 17.06
CA GLN A 97 -6.21 -7.90 16.45
C GLN A 97 -6.52 -7.71 14.96
N VAL A 98 -7.16 -6.59 14.58
CA VAL A 98 -7.49 -6.29 13.18
C VAL A 98 -6.22 -6.00 12.37
N ARG A 99 -5.28 -5.24 12.94
CA ARG A 99 -3.98 -4.94 12.30
C ARG A 99 -3.20 -6.22 12.02
N ASP A 100 -3.08 -7.10 13.00
CA ASP A 100 -2.31 -8.33 12.87
C ASP A 100 -3.00 -9.33 11.92
N ALA A 101 -4.34 -9.37 11.92
CA ALA A 101 -5.11 -10.14 10.95
C ALA A 101 -4.92 -9.63 9.51
N LEU A 102 -4.83 -8.31 9.30
CA LEU A 102 -4.48 -7.71 8.01
C LEU A 102 -3.08 -8.15 7.56
N PHE A 103 -2.07 -8.06 8.44
CA PHE A 103 -0.72 -8.49 8.09
C PHE A 103 -0.66 -9.97 7.70
N GLY A 104 -1.34 -10.84 8.46
CA GLY A 104 -1.47 -12.25 8.10
C GLY A 104 -2.14 -12.46 6.74
N ALA A 105 -3.22 -11.72 6.45
CA ALA A 105 -3.91 -11.80 5.17
C ALA A 105 -3.04 -11.34 4.00
N VAL A 106 -2.37 -10.19 4.12
CA VAL A 106 -1.43 -9.65 3.14
C VAL A 106 -0.31 -10.65 2.83
N HIS A 107 0.32 -11.19 3.86
CA HIS A 107 1.42 -12.14 3.70
C HIS A 107 0.95 -13.42 2.97
N SER A 108 -0.27 -13.88 3.25
CA SER A 108 -0.86 -15.03 2.57
C SER A 108 -1.37 -14.75 1.14
N ALA A 109 -1.55 -13.47 0.79
CA ALA A 109 -2.14 -13.04 -0.47
C ALA A 109 -1.08 -12.81 -1.57
N HIS A 110 0.19 -12.71 -1.21
CA HIS A 110 1.29 -12.51 -2.15
C HIS A 110 1.22 -13.52 -3.30
N ILE A 111 1.32 -13.00 -4.53
CA ILE A 111 1.38 -13.82 -5.74
C ILE A 111 2.68 -14.62 -5.73
N ASP A 112 2.68 -15.89 -6.12
CA ASP A 112 3.93 -16.64 -6.23
C ASP A 112 4.85 -16.04 -7.29
N TRP A 113 6.14 -15.90 -7.00
CA TRP A 113 7.14 -15.32 -7.92
C TRP A 113 7.05 -15.85 -9.36
N PRO A 114 6.97 -17.17 -9.63
CA PRO A 114 6.90 -17.69 -10.99
C PRO A 114 5.70 -17.17 -11.79
N ARG A 115 4.57 -16.88 -11.13
CA ARG A 115 3.35 -16.37 -11.76
C ARG A 115 3.47 -14.91 -12.18
N PHE A 116 4.46 -14.18 -11.67
CA PHE A 116 4.67 -12.77 -12.00
C PHE A 116 5.64 -12.54 -13.18
N THR A 117 6.24 -13.59 -13.74
CA THR A 117 7.40 -13.49 -14.66
C THR A 117 7.11 -13.07 -16.12
N GLU A 118 5.87 -12.76 -16.51
CA GLU A 118 5.49 -12.37 -17.88
C GLU A 118 5.90 -10.93 -18.28
N GLY A 119 7.14 -10.51 -18.04
CA GLY A 119 7.64 -9.16 -18.43
C GLY A 119 6.94 -7.99 -17.73
N ARG A 120 6.14 -8.26 -16.69
CA ARG A 120 5.46 -7.25 -15.87
C ARG A 120 6.46 -6.48 -15.02
N PHE A 121 7.49 -7.16 -14.50
CA PHE A 121 8.59 -6.53 -13.77
C PHE A 121 9.25 -5.42 -14.58
N ASP A 122 9.63 -5.69 -15.83
CA ASP A 122 10.30 -4.72 -16.69
C ASP A 122 9.44 -3.48 -16.94
N LYS A 123 8.13 -3.66 -17.15
CA LYS A 123 7.19 -2.55 -17.35
C LYS A 123 7.04 -1.70 -16.10
N ILE A 124 6.84 -2.33 -14.95
CA ILE A 124 6.70 -1.64 -13.66
C ILE A 124 7.99 -0.87 -13.34
N ALA A 125 9.14 -1.53 -13.48
CA ALA A 125 10.44 -0.90 -13.26
C ALA A 125 10.67 0.29 -14.19
N SER A 126 10.34 0.16 -15.48
CA SER A 126 10.45 1.27 -16.43
C SER A 126 9.63 2.48 -15.98
N VAL A 127 8.37 2.26 -15.57
CA VAL A 127 7.49 3.34 -15.09
C VAL A 127 8.05 3.97 -13.82
N ILE A 128 8.51 3.17 -12.85
CA ILE A 128 9.14 3.68 -11.62
C ILE A 128 10.32 4.60 -11.98
N GLN A 129 11.21 4.13 -12.85
CA GLN A 129 12.44 4.86 -13.21
C GLN A 129 12.21 6.17 -13.97
N ASP A 130 11.04 6.36 -14.58
CA ASP A 130 10.68 7.61 -15.24
C ASP A 130 10.33 8.73 -14.24
N HIS A 131 10.20 8.38 -12.94
CA HIS A 131 9.92 9.31 -11.85
C HIS A 131 11.13 9.47 -10.92
N MET A 132 11.24 10.62 -10.25
CA MET A 132 12.28 10.88 -9.25
C MET A 132 11.91 10.31 -7.88
N ALA A 133 10.64 10.44 -7.48
CA ALA A 133 10.12 9.92 -6.23
C ALA A 133 8.86 9.08 -6.49
N VAL A 134 8.81 7.90 -5.90
CA VAL A 134 7.65 7.01 -5.96
C VAL A 134 7.21 6.71 -4.53
N TYR A 135 5.98 7.04 -4.20
CA TYR A 135 5.38 6.69 -2.91
C TYR A 135 4.44 5.53 -3.13
N THR A 136 4.53 4.49 -2.31
CA THR A 136 3.63 3.34 -2.38
C THR A 136 2.91 3.14 -1.06
N THR A 137 1.61 2.94 -1.14
CA THR A 137 0.79 2.42 -0.04
C THR A 137 0.50 0.92 -0.23
N ASN A 138 1.07 0.28 -1.25
CA ASN A 138 0.80 -1.13 -1.55
C ASN A 138 1.55 -2.04 -0.59
N TYR A 139 0.85 -3.04 -0.09
CA TYR A 139 1.41 -4.10 0.74
C TYR A 139 1.95 -5.30 -0.06
N ASP A 140 1.87 -5.26 -1.39
CA ASP A 140 2.36 -6.35 -2.24
C ASP A 140 3.87 -6.25 -2.51
N LEU A 141 4.44 -7.38 -2.94
CA LEU A 141 5.86 -7.47 -3.28
C LEU A 141 6.16 -7.07 -4.74
N CYS A 142 5.15 -6.70 -5.54
CA CYS A 142 5.31 -6.52 -6.99
C CYS A 142 6.28 -5.39 -7.32
N MET A 143 6.16 -4.26 -6.61
CA MET A 143 7.02 -3.09 -6.78
C MET A 143 8.45 -3.37 -6.31
N TYR A 144 8.59 -4.05 -5.17
CA TYR A 144 9.88 -4.48 -4.63
C TYR A 144 10.61 -5.46 -5.56
N TRP A 145 9.88 -6.44 -6.07
CA TRP A 145 10.42 -7.40 -7.03
C TRP A 145 10.80 -6.75 -8.37
N ALA A 146 10.00 -5.79 -8.85
CA ALA A 146 10.37 -4.99 -10.02
C ALA A 146 11.66 -4.20 -9.76
N HIS A 147 11.84 -3.65 -8.56
CA HIS A 147 13.10 -3.05 -8.15
C HIS A 147 14.27 -4.05 -8.23
N ILE A 148 14.15 -5.23 -7.60
CA ILE A 148 15.21 -6.27 -7.59
C ILE A 148 15.55 -6.74 -9.00
N ASP A 149 14.56 -7.12 -9.81
CA ASP A 149 14.80 -7.65 -11.15
C ASP A 149 15.39 -6.56 -12.07
N SER A 150 14.95 -5.30 -11.93
CA SER A 150 15.54 -4.18 -12.69
C SER A 150 17.01 -3.91 -12.34
N ALA A 151 17.41 -4.11 -11.08
CA ALA A 151 18.80 -3.99 -10.67
C ALA A 151 19.70 -5.01 -11.37
N ALA A 152 19.16 -6.18 -11.72
CA ALA A 152 19.86 -7.20 -12.50
C ALA A 152 19.90 -6.90 -14.01
N ARG A 153 19.05 -5.99 -14.52
CA ARG A 153 18.82 -5.80 -15.96
C ARG A 153 19.12 -4.40 -16.51
N ILE A 154 19.55 -3.44 -15.68
CA ILE A 154 19.97 -2.05 -16.00
C ILE A 154 19.17 -1.42 -17.15
N THR A 155 18.12 -0.64 -16.84
CA THR A 155 17.31 -0.03 -17.91
C THR A 155 17.42 1.49 -18.03
N ARG A 156 17.40 2.31 -16.97
CA ARG A 156 17.62 3.79 -17.06
C ARG A 156 18.19 4.42 -15.80
N ARG A 157 17.45 4.38 -14.70
CA ARG A 157 17.85 4.90 -13.38
C ARG A 157 17.85 3.77 -12.38
N ARG A 158 18.81 3.76 -11.46
CA ARG A 158 18.75 2.80 -10.35
C ARG A 158 17.63 3.22 -9.38
N ILE A 159 16.81 2.25 -8.98
CA ILE A 159 15.80 2.41 -7.94
C ILE A 159 16.45 2.14 -6.58
N ILE A 160 16.04 2.86 -5.54
CA ILE A 160 16.39 2.61 -4.13
C ILE A 160 15.15 2.70 -3.27
N ASP A 161 15.08 1.90 -2.21
CA ASP A 161 13.96 1.85 -1.26
C ASP A 161 14.37 2.21 0.18
N PHE A 162 15.65 2.50 0.40
CA PHE A 162 16.27 2.82 1.71
C PHE A 162 16.37 1.65 2.69
N PHE A 163 16.05 0.42 2.27
CA PHE A 163 16.21 -0.78 3.09
C PHE A 163 17.46 -1.54 2.64
N TRP A 164 18.56 -1.31 3.36
CA TRP A 164 19.88 -1.75 2.96
C TRP A 164 20.30 -3.02 3.73
N ASN A 165 21.09 -3.88 3.09
CA ASN A 165 21.78 -5.06 3.65
C ASN A 165 20.96 -6.33 3.96
N GLN A 166 21.57 -7.47 3.68
CA GLN A 166 21.24 -8.79 4.24
C GLN A 166 22.05 -9.00 5.52
N PRO A 167 21.50 -9.62 6.58
CA PRO A 167 20.27 -10.42 6.57
C PRO A 167 19.00 -9.69 7.04
N GLY A 168 18.99 -8.35 7.16
CA GLY A 168 17.94 -7.62 7.87
C GLY A 168 16.98 -6.76 7.05
N LEU A 169 17.34 -6.37 5.81
CA LEU A 169 16.58 -5.37 5.01
C LEU A 169 16.14 -4.19 5.87
N THR A 170 17.09 -3.53 6.55
CA THR A 170 16.80 -2.49 7.55
C THR A 170 17.03 -1.10 7.01
N PHE A 171 16.23 -0.14 7.48
CA PHE A 171 16.47 1.27 7.22
C PHE A 171 17.76 1.74 7.92
N ASP A 172 18.59 2.50 7.20
CA ASP A 172 19.81 3.11 7.73
C ASP A 172 19.70 4.64 7.64
N PRO A 173 19.54 5.35 8.78
CA PRO A 173 19.42 6.81 8.77
C PRO A 173 20.71 7.51 8.30
N GLU A 174 21.87 6.85 8.32
CA GLU A 174 23.14 7.40 7.82
C GLU A 174 23.28 7.25 6.29
N ASN A 175 22.45 6.42 5.66
CA ASN A 175 22.49 6.13 4.22
C ASN A 175 21.17 6.45 3.53
N VAL A 176 20.87 7.74 3.41
CA VAL A 176 19.59 8.26 2.86
C VAL A 176 19.76 9.09 1.59
N GLU A 177 20.97 9.15 1.03
CA GLU A 177 21.23 9.94 -0.17
C GLU A 177 20.55 9.33 -1.41
N VAL A 178 19.86 10.16 -2.19
CA VAL A 178 19.17 9.74 -3.42
C VAL A 178 20.04 9.94 -4.67
N GLY A 179 20.67 11.12 -4.83
CA GLY A 179 21.45 11.44 -6.03
C GLY A 179 20.62 11.37 -7.31
N SER A 180 21.13 10.70 -8.36
CA SER A 180 20.44 10.53 -9.65
C SER A 180 19.45 9.35 -9.71
N ARG A 181 19.23 8.68 -8.58
CA ARG A 181 18.39 7.48 -8.45
C ARG A 181 16.91 7.85 -8.35
N THR A 182 16.06 6.86 -8.58
CA THR A 182 14.64 6.96 -8.23
C THR A 182 14.46 6.47 -6.79
N ALA A 183 13.88 7.30 -5.93
CA ALA A 183 13.58 6.94 -4.55
C ALA A 183 12.17 6.34 -4.44
N MET A 184 12.07 5.12 -3.94
CA MET A 184 10.81 4.44 -3.63
C MET A 184 10.58 4.50 -2.12
N TYR A 185 9.44 5.06 -1.70
CA TYR A 185 9.08 5.26 -0.31
C TYR A 185 7.89 4.38 0.04
N HIS A 186 8.09 3.44 0.96
CA HIS A 186 7.03 2.63 1.53
C HIS A 186 6.35 3.39 2.66
N LEU A 187 5.18 3.96 2.41
CA LEU A 187 4.50 4.83 3.39
C LEU A 187 4.05 4.09 4.67
N HIS A 188 3.93 2.77 4.59
CA HIS A 188 3.64 1.88 5.72
C HIS A 188 4.93 1.29 6.35
N GLY A 189 6.10 1.89 6.10
CA GLY A 189 7.37 1.46 6.70
C GLY A 189 7.89 0.11 6.21
N ALA A 190 7.54 -0.30 4.99
CA ALA A 190 7.98 -1.55 4.37
C ALA A 190 7.66 -2.84 5.17
N ILE A 191 6.64 -2.82 6.04
CA ILE A 191 6.26 -3.96 6.91
C ILE A 191 5.99 -5.31 6.22
N HIS A 192 5.88 -5.34 4.89
CA HIS A 192 5.67 -6.55 4.11
C HIS A 192 6.96 -7.16 3.52
N LEU A 193 8.09 -6.44 3.58
CA LEU A 193 9.41 -6.91 3.13
C LEU A 193 10.06 -7.80 4.20
#